data_AF-A0A9E0LK33-F1
#
_entry.id   AF-A0A9E0LK33-F1
#
_cell.length_a   1.000
_cell.length_b   1.000
_cell.length_c   1.000
_cell.angle_alpha   90.00
_cell.angle_beta   90.00
_cell.angle_gamma   90.00
#
_symmetry.space_group_name_H-M   'P 1'
#
loop_
_entity.id
_entity.type
_entity.pdbx_description
1 polymer ?
#
loop_
_entity_poly.entity_id
_entity_poly.type
_entity_poly.pdbx_seq_one_letter_code
_entity_poly.pdbx_strand_id
1 'polypeptide(L)'
;MRLLSVVCSLALALSSLFSMFLPVEAKEWSIDDRQQALMQQVNEGQKAKELTVKEAKSLRKDLANLAKKKAKMKAKADSNNTLTKENQTELEGDLNKISVDIQKLKLEKRVQK
;
A
#
# COMPACT_ATOMS: atom_id res chain seq x y z
N MET A 1 -48.00 21.66 27.22
CA MET A 1 -46.82 20.77 26.98
C MET A 1 -46.87 20.12 25.59
N ARG A 2 -46.86 20.88 24.49
CA ARG A 2 -46.85 20.28 23.12
C ARG A 2 -46.07 21.09 22.06
N LEU A 3 -45.33 22.12 22.44
CA LEU A 3 -44.54 22.95 21.51
C LEU A 3 -43.03 22.83 21.72
N LEU A 4 -42.58 22.30 22.86
CA LEU A 4 -41.16 22.12 23.15
C LEU A 4 -40.55 20.87 22.47
N SER A 5 -41.37 19.89 22.09
CA SER A 5 -40.96 18.62 21.50
C SER A 5 -40.76 18.67 19.97
N VAL A 6 -41.27 19.69 19.30
CA VAL A 6 -41.15 19.83 17.84
C VAL A 6 -39.82 20.46 17.44
N VAL A 7 -39.28 21.36 18.27
CA VAL A 7 -38.04 22.10 17.98
C VAL A 7 -36.80 21.19 18.11
N CYS A 8 -36.78 20.25 19.07
CA CYS A 8 -35.67 19.28 19.20
C CYS A 8 -35.63 18.26 18.06
N SER A 9 -36.78 17.90 17.49
CA SER A 9 -36.86 16.90 16.42
C SER A 9 -36.34 17.45 15.07
N LEU A 10 -36.42 18.76 14.85
CA LEU A 10 -35.93 19.40 13.63
C LEU A 10 -34.41 19.65 13.66
N ALA A 11 -33.84 19.88 14.86
CA ALA A 11 -32.40 20.07 15.02
C ALA A 11 -31.59 18.78 14.81
N LEU A 12 -32.14 17.62 15.17
CA LEU A 12 -31.49 16.31 14.94
C LEU A 12 -31.55 15.85 13.47
N ALA A 13 -32.53 16.33 12.70
CA ALA A 13 -32.69 15.99 11.29
C ALA A 13 -31.76 16.80 10.36
N LEU A 14 -31.26 17.98 10.79
CA LEU A 14 -30.32 18.78 10.00
C LEU A 14 -28.85 18.34 10.16
N SER A 15 -28.50 17.67 11.26
CA SER A 15 -27.12 17.22 11.51
C SER A 15 -26.69 16.01 10.68
N SER A 16 -27.62 15.25 10.09
CA SER A 16 -27.31 14.06 9.28
C SER A 16 -26.91 14.38 7.83
N LEU A 17 -27.13 15.62 7.37
CA LEU A 17 -26.77 16.04 6.00
C LEU A 17 -25.33 16.56 5.89
N PHE A 18 -24.64 16.81 7.02
CA PHE A 18 -23.28 17.37 6.99
C PHE A 18 -22.19 16.32 6.68
N SER A 19 -22.48 15.03 6.86
CA SER A 19 -21.50 13.95 6.64
C SER A 19 -21.29 13.57 5.18
N MET A 20 -22.03 14.14 4.22
CA MET A 20 -21.93 13.78 2.78
C MET A 20 -20.81 14.51 2.02
N PHE A 21 -20.09 15.44 2.65
CA PHE A 21 -19.12 16.32 1.97
C PHE A 21 -17.68 16.24 2.50
N LEU A 22 -17.33 15.20 3.27
CA LEU A 22 -15.92 14.97 3.57
C LEU A 22 -15.26 14.30 2.35
N PRO A 23 -14.29 14.94 1.68
CA PRO A 23 -13.49 14.25 0.69
C PRO A 23 -12.79 13.08 1.41
N VAL A 24 -13.08 11.85 0.98
CA VAL A 24 -12.26 10.69 1.33
C VAL A 24 -10.97 10.85 0.54
N GLU A 25 -10.00 11.53 1.14
CA GLU A 25 -8.67 11.66 0.56
C GLU A 25 -7.97 10.29 0.67
N ALA A 26 -7.96 9.55 -0.43
CA ALA A 26 -7.26 8.29 -0.50
C ALA A 26 -5.78 8.55 -0.26
N LYS A 27 -5.18 7.89 0.74
CA LYS A 27 -3.75 7.98 1.00
C LYS A 27 -2.98 7.65 -0.28
N GLU A 28 -2.30 8.64 -0.85
CA GLU A 28 -1.35 8.38 -1.94
C GLU A 28 -0.15 7.63 -1.36
N TRP A 29 0.07 6.41 -1.85
CA TRP A 29 1.21 5.62 -1.45
C TRP A 29 2.40 5.97 -2.33
N SER A 30 3.52 6.36 -1.71
CA SER A 30 4.76 6.49 -2.46
C SER A 30 5.37 5.11 -2.78
N ILE A 31 6.25 5.06 -3.78
CA ILE A 31 7.06 3.86 -4.09
C ILE A 31 7.85 3.38 -2.86
N ASP A 32 8.34 4.31 -2.04
CA ASP A 32 9.06 4.00 -0.80
C ASP A 32 8.14 3.33 0.24
N ASP A 33 6.94 3.88 0.45
CA ASP A 33 5.95 3.31 1.37
C ASP A 33 5.54 1.90 0.95
N ARG A 34 5.26 1.70 -0.35
CA ARG A 34 4.91 0.37 -0.87
C ARG A 34 6.06 -0.62 -0.70
N GLN A 35 7.29 -0.21 -0.99
CA GLN A 35 8.46 -1.08 -0.84
C GLN A 35 8.66 -1.49 0.62
N GLN A 36 8.48 -0.56 1.57
CA GLN A 36 8.55 -0.86 3.00
C GLN A 36 7.43 -1.79 3.45
N ALA A 37 6.20 -1.56 2.99
CA ALA A 37 5.07 -2.43 3.32
C ALA A 37 5.28 -3.87 2.81
N LEU A 38 5.77 -4.05 1.57
CA LEU A 38 6.08 -5.39 1.07
C LEU A 38 7.23 -6.04 1.82
N MET A 39 8.27 -5.28 2.21
CA MET A 39 9.36 -5.78 3.05
C MET A 39 8.83 -6.30 4.39
N GLN A 40 7.90 -5.55 5.01
CA GLN A 40 7.24 -5.97 6.24
C GLN A 40 6.43 -7.26 6.04
N GLN A 41 5.65 -7.36 4.97
CA GLN A 41 4.90 -8.58 4.65
C GLN A 41 5.80 -9.81 4.46
N VAL A 42 6.98 -9.64 3.85
CA VAL A 42 7.98 -10.72 3.72
C VAL A 42 8.49 -11.16 5.09
N ASN A 43 8.81 -10.20 5.97
CA ASN A 43 9.29 -10.48 7.32
C ASN A 43 8.23 -11.21 8.17
N GLU A 44 6.99 -10.74 8.10
CA GLU A 44 5.85 -11.36 8.80
C GLU A 44 5.56 -12.75 8.25
N GLY A 45 5.53 -12.93 6.92
CA GLY A 45 5.33 -14.23 6.29
C GLY A 45 6.40 -15.25 6.69
N GLN A 46 7.67 -14.83 6.79
CA GLN A 46 8.73 -15.70 7.28
C GLN A 46 8.53 -16.05 8.76
N LYS A 47 8.21 -15.07 9.62
CA LYS A 47 7.99 -15.28 11.06
C LYS A 47 6.81 -16.23 11.31
N ALA A 48 5.74 -16.10 10.51
CA ALA A 48 4.55 -16.94 10.56
C ALA A 48 4.74 -18.32 9.91
N LYS A 49 5.94 -18.63 9.38
CA LYS A 49 6.22 -19.85 8.59
C LYS A 49 5.30 -20.02 7.38
N GLU A 50 4.79 -18.90 6.84
CA GLU A 50 4.06 -18.83 5.57
C GLU A 50 5.02 -18.65 4.39
N LEU A 51 6.28 -18.26 4.66
CA LEU A 51 7.38 -18.23 3.70
C LEU A 51 8.57 -19.01 4.28
N THR A 52 9.27 -19.78 3.46
CA THR A 52 10.56 -20.36 3.83
C THR A 52 11.64 -19.28 3.91
N VAL A 53 12.76 -19.60 4.57
CA VAL A 53 13.94 -18.73 4.62
C VAL A 53 14.46 -18.39 3.21
N LYS A 54 14.45 -19.37 2.29
CA LYS A 54 14.94 -19.19 0.92
C LYS A 54 14.02 -18.26 0.11
N GLU A 55 12.71 -18.47 0.19
CA GLU A 55 11.70 -17.63 -0.48
C GLU A 55 11.76 -16.19 0.05
N ALA A 56 11.75 -16.03 1.37
CA ALA A 56 11.85 -14.71 1.99
C ALA A 56 13.17 -14.01 1.63
N LYS A 57 14.30 -14.74 1.56
CA LYS A 57 15.58 -14.18 1.10
C LYS A 57 15.52 -13.71 -0.36
N SER A 58 14.86 -14.46 -1.24
CA SER A 58 14.67 -14.07 -2.64
C SER A 58 13.86 -12.78 -2.76
N LEU A 59 12.70 -12.72 -2.10
CA LEU A 59 11.81 -11.55 -2.15
C LEU A 59 12.49 -10.28 -1.61
N ARG A 60 13.30 -10.38 -0.53
CA ARG A 60 14.11 -9.26 -0.05
C ARG A 60 15.15 -8.80 -1.06
N LYS A 61 15.77 -9.73 -1.79
CA LYS A 61 16.71 -9.41 -2.86
C LYS A 61 16.01 -8.67 -4.00
N ASP A 62 14.80 -9.07 -4.35
CA ASP A 62 14.01 -8.41 -5.41
C ASP A 62 13.62 -6.98 -5.01
N LEU A 63 13.18 -6.77 -3.77
CA LEU A 63 12.94 -5.42 -3.22
C LEU A 63 14.22 -4.57 -3.18
N ALA A 64 15.37 -5.16 -2.83
CA ALA A 64 16.66 -4.45 -2.86
C ALA A 64 17.10 -4.09 -4.29
N ASN A 65 16.82 -4.95 -5.27
CA ASN A 65 17.09 -4.66 -6.67
C ASN A 65 16.18 -3.55 -7.19
N LEU A 66 14.91 -3.52 -6.80
CA LEU A 66 13.97 -2.45 -7.10
C LEU A 66 14.45 -1.11 -6.53
N ALA A 67 14.91 -1.10 -5.28
CA ALA A 67 15.51 0.10 -4.67
C ALA A 67 16.71 0.64 -5.48
N LYS A 68 17.60 -0.26 -5.92
CA LYS A 68 18.74 0.11 -6.78
C LYS A 68 18.29 0.63 -8.14
N LYS A 69 17.28 0.00 -8.75
CA LYS A 69 16.69 0.43 -10.02
C LYS A 69 16.11 1.84 -9.89
N LYS A 70 15.32 2.10 -8.84
CA LYS A 70 14.79 3.43 -8.51
C LYS A 70 15.90 4.46 -8.35
N ALA A 71 16.96 4.15 -7.61
CA ALA A 71 18.09 5.07 -7.42
C ALA A 71 18.76 5.43 -8.76
N LYS A 72 18.93 4.43 -9.65
CA LYS A 72 19.44 4.67 -11.02
C LYS A 72 18.50 5.51 -11.86
N MET A 73 17.18 5.29 -11.76
CA MET A 73 16.18 6.09 -12.47
C MET A 73 16.18 7.54 -12.01
N LYS A 74 16.25 7.79 -10.69
CA LYS A 74 16.39 9.15 -10.14
C LYS A 74 17.65 9.84 -10.66
N ALA A 75 18.79 9.15 -10.61
CA ALA A 75 20.08 9.70 -11.07
C ALA A 75 20.12 10.02 -12.58
N LYS A 76 19.29 9.33 -13.38
CA LYS A 76 19.16 9.56 -14.82
C LYS A 76 18.10 10.60 -15.17
N ALA A 77 17.18 10.89 -14.26
CA ALA A 77 16.13 11.88 -14.50
C ALA A 77 16.73 13.28 -14.35
N ASP A 78 16.61 14.09 -15.39
CA ASP A 78 17.20 15.42 -15.51
C ASP A 78 17.02 16.28 -14.25
N SER A 79 18.08 17.04 -13.91
CA SER A 79 18.27 18.15 -12.96
C SER A 79 17.66 18.10 -11.55
N ASN A 80 16.50 17.48 -11.35
CA ASN A 80 15.73 17.50 -10.11
C ASN A 80 15.76 16.17 -9.35
N ASN A 81 16.42 15.14 -9.90
CA ASN A 81 16.59 13.83 -9.24
C ASN A 81 15.23 13.17 -8.86
N THR A 82 14.17 13.53 -9.59
CA THR A 82 12.78 13.13 -9.36
C THR A 82 12.38 12.10 -10.40
N LEU A 83 11.63 11.07 -9.98
CA LEU A 83 11.14 10.05 -10.91
C LEU A 83 10.11 10.67 -11.88
N THR A 84 10.30 10.46 -13.18
CA THR A 84 9.27 10.71 -14.20
C THR A 84 8.06 9.80 -13.97
N LYS A 85 6.92 10.13 -14.59
CA LYS A 85 5.69 9.33 -14.49
C LYS A 85 5.88 7.91 -15.04
N GLU A 86 6.67 7.78 -16.10
CA GLU A 86 7.00 6.50 -16.72
C GLU A 86 7.83 5.65 -15.76
N ASN A 87 8.86 6.24 -15.14
CA ASN A 87 9.67 5.56 -14.13
C ASN A 87 8.83 5.13 -12.92
N GLN A 88 7.90 5.96 -12.46
CA GLN A 88 6.97 5.60 -11.39
C GLN A 88 6.09 4.40 -11.80
N THR A 89 5.48 4.46 -12.98
CA THR A 89 4.63 3.38 -13.52
C THR A 89 5.39 2.06 -13.62
N GLU A 90 6.64 2.10 -14.09
CA GLU A 90 7.50 0.92 -14.17
C GLU A 90 7.80 0.32 -12.78
N LEU A 91 8.16 1.17 -11.82
CA LEU A 91 8.41 0.73 -10.44
C LEU A 91 7.14 0.18 -9.77
N GLU A 92 5.97 0.77 -10.03
CA GLU A 92 4.68 0.24 -9.56
C GLU A 92 4.38 -1.14 -10.16
N GLY A 93 4.68 -1.33 -11.45
CA GLY A 93 4.55 -2.62 -12.11
C GLY A 93 5.45 -3.70 -11.47
N ASP A 94 6.67 -3.35 -11.09
CA ASP A 94 7.58 -4.28 -10.42
C ASP A 94 7.17 -4.57 -8.97
N LEU A 95 6.68 -3.56 -8.23
CA LEU A 95 6.09 -3.76 -6.90
C LEU A 95 4.86 -4.69 -6.96
N ASN A 96 4.02 -4.56 -7.99
CA ASN A 96 2.86 -5.43 -8.19
C ASN A 96 3.29 -6.89 -8.41
N LYS A 97 4.32 -7.14 -9.22
CA LYS A 97 4.86 -8.50 -9.42
C LYS A 97 5.34 -9.10 -8.09
N ILE A 98 6.16 -8.36 -7.34
CA ILE A 98 6.67 -8.80 -6.03
C ILE A 98 5.51 -9.08 -5.06
N SER A 99 4.49 -8.23 -5.04
CA SER A 99 3.27 -8.44 -4.23
C SER A 99 2.56 -9.75 -4.58
N VAL A 100 2.37 -10.02 -5.87
CA VAL A 100 1.76 -11.27 -6.35
C VAL A 100 2.61 -12.48 -5.94
N ASP A 101 3.92 -12.41 -6.08
CA ASP A 101 4.83 -13.49 -5.70
C ASP A 101 4.78 -13.78 -4.19
N ILE A 102 4.73 -12.74 -3.35
CA ILE A 102 4.53 -12.88 -1.90
C ILE A 102 3.24 -13.68 -1.63
N GLN A 103 2.11 -13.27 -2.23
CA GLN A 103 0.83 -13.93 -1.97
C GLN A 103 0.82 -15.37 -2.49
N LYS A 104 1.36 -15.60 -3.69
CA LYS A 104 1.45 -16.94 -4.29
C LYS A 104 2.23 -17.89 -3.39
N LEU A 105 3.44 -17.52 -2.97
CA LEU A 105 4.28 -18.36 -2.12
C LEU A 105 3.63 -18.64 -0.76
N LYS A 106 2.98 -17.63 -0.17
CA LYS A 106 2.22 -17.80 1.08
C LYS A 106 1.06 -18.81 0.92
N LEU A 107 0.34 -18.75 -0.19
CA LEU A 107 -0.78 -19.65 -0.48
C LEU A 107 -0.28 -21.08 -0.74
N GLU A 108 0.79 -21.25 -1.51
CA GLU A 108 1.41 -22.56 -1.76
C GLU A 108 1.79 -23.25 -0.44
N LYS A 109 2.30 -22.51 0.55
CA LYS A 109 2.59 -23.05 1.88
C LYS A 109 1.36 -23.42 2.69
N ARG A 110 0.22 -22.78 2.46
CA ARG A 110 -1.04 -23.14 3.14
C ARG A 110 -1.63 -24.43 2.59
N VAL A 111 -1.48 -24.68 1.29
CA VAL A 111 -1.99 -25.91 0.63
C VAL A 111 -1.11 -27.13 0.93
N GLN A 112 0.19 -26.93 1.18
CA GLN A 112 1.14 -28.01 1.47
C GLN A 112 1.17 -28.45 2.95
N LYS A 113 0.37 -27.83 3.83
CA LYS A 113 0.21 -28.24 5.23
C LYS A 113 -0.81 -29.36 5.36
#